data_AF-A0A2D5T6W6-F1
#
_entry.id   AF-A0A2D5T6W6-F1
#
_cell.length_a   1.000
_cell.length_b   1.000
_cell.length_c   1.000
_cell.angle_alpha   90.00
_cell.angle_beta   90.00
_cell.angle_gamma   90.00
#
_symmetry.space_group_name_H-M   'P 1'
#
loop_
_entity.id
_entity.type
_entity.pdbx_description
1 polymer ?
#
loop_
_entity_poly.entity_id
_entity_poly.type
_entity_poly.pdbx_seq_one_letter_code
_entity_poly.pdbx_strand_id
1 'polypeptide(L)' 'MKPITSSELRKAFLEFFHKNNHQIIQSSSLLPGNDKTLLFTNAGMVQFKDVF' A
#
# COMPACT_ATOMS: atom_id res chain seq x y z
N MET A 1 -26.38 -13.24 4.39
CA MET A 1 -24.91 -13.27 4.23
C MET A 1 -24.31 -12.30 5.23
N LYS A 2 -23.20 -12.65 5.88
CA LYS A 2 -22.52 -11.74 6.81
C LYS A 2 -21.75 -10.69 5.99
N PRO A 3 -21.88 -9.38 6.27
CA PRO A 3 -21.11 -8.35 5.57
C PRO A 3 -19.62 -8.51 5.87
N ILE A 4 -18.77 -8.28 4.86
CA ILE A 4 -17.32 -8.33 5.01
C ILE A 4 -16.86 -7.09 5.80
N THR A 5 -15.90 -7.27 6.70
CA THR A 5 -15.23 -6.16 7.38
C THR A 5 -14.18 -5.52 6.47
N SER A 6 -13.82 -4.26 6.75
CA SER A 6 -12.73 -3.58 6.03
C SER A 6 -11.40 -4.32 6.14
N SER A 7 -11.13 -4.96 7.27
CA SER A 7 -9.94 -5.79 7.49
C SER A 7 -9.95 -7.05 6.60
N GLU A 8 -11.09 -7.74 6.52
CA GLU A 8 -11.25 -8.90 5.63
C GLU A 8 -11.12 -8.51 4.15
N LEU A 9 -11.68 -7.37 3.73
CA LEU A 9 -11.51 -6.86 2.37
C LEU A 9 -10.04 -6.55 2.06
N ARG A 10 -9.34 -5.86 2.96
CA ARG A 10 -7.90 -5.56 2.80
C ARG A 10 -7.09 -6.85 2.67
N LYS A 11 -7.37 -7.85 3.51
CA LYS A 11 -6.70 -9.15 3.45
C LYS A 11 -6.95 -9.85 2.11
N ALA A 12 -8.20 -9.90 1.66
CA ALA A 12 -8.56 -10.52 0.38
C ALA A 12 -7.86 -9.85 -0.82
N PHE A 13 -7.76 -8.52 -0.82
CA PHE A 13 -7.03 -7.77 -1.86
C PHE A 13 -5.54 -8.14 -1.88
N LEU A 14 -4.87 -8.13 -0.73
CA LEU A 14 -3.45 -8.47 -0.63
C LEU A 14 -3.18 -9.92 -1.04
N GLU A 15 -4.03 -10.86 -0.61
CA GLU A 15 -3.91 -12.28 -0.96
C GLU A 15 -4.11 -12.56 -2.45
N PHE A 16 -5.03 -11.84 -3.11
CA PHE A 16 -5.22 -11.96 -4.55
C PHE A 16 -3.94 -11.65 -5.31
N PHE A 17 -3.31 -10.50 -5.04
CA PHE A 17 -2.07 -10.11 -5.72
C PHE A 17 -0.89 -11.00 -5.32
N HIS A 18 -0.83 -11.44 -4.07
CA HIS A 18 0.19 -12.39 -3.62
C HIS A 18 0.15 -13.71 -4.39
N LYS A 19 -1.05 -14.27 -4.62
CA LYS A 19 -1.23 -15.47 -5.46
C LYS A 19 -0.82 -15.25 -6.92
N ASN A 20 -0.82 -14.00 -7.37
CA ASN A 20 -0.33 -13.58 -8.69
C ASN A 20 1.14 -13.11 -8.63
N ASN A 21 1.96 -13.67 -7.73
CA ASN A 21 3.39 -13.40 -7.59
C ASN A 21 3.78 -11.94 -7.26
N HIS A 22 2.88 -11.14 -6.68
CA HIS A 22 3.23 -9.82 -6.16
C HIS A 22 3.72 -9.94 -4.70
N GLN A 23 4.78 -9.21 -4.36
CA GLN A 23 5.25 -9.12 -2.99
C GLN A 23 4.33 -8.20 -2.17
N ILE A 24 3.92 -8.64 -0.98
CA ILE A 24 3.22 -7.77 -0.03
C ILE A 24 4.26 -6.90 0.66
N ILE A 25 4.22 -5.60 0.40
CA ILE A 25 5.09 -4.58 1.02
C ILE A 25 4.27 -3.80 2.04
N GLN A 26 4.86 -3.55 3.21
CA GLN A 26 4.24 -2.73 4.24
C GLN A 26 4.15 -1.27 3.76
N SER A 27 3.05 -0.59 4.14
CA SER A 27 2.88 0.83 3.81
C SER A 27 4.03 1.67 4.37
N SER A 28 4.51 2.62 3.57
CA SER A 28 5.43 3.66 4.03
C SER A 28 4.77 4.58 5.06
N SER A 29 5.61 5.36 5.76
CA SER A 29 5.19 6.42 6.66
C SER A 29 4.23 7.42 5.98
N LEU A 30 3.29 7.97 6.74
CA LEU A 30 2.46 9.10 6.30
C LEU A 30 3.30 10.35 6.03
N LEU A 31 4.36 10.54 6.82
CA LEU A 31 5.37 11.58 6.62
C LEU A 31 6.45 11.06 5.66
N PRO A 32 6.61 11.65 4.46
CA PRO A 32 7.62 11.24 3.50
C PRO A 32 9.02 11.47 4.09
N GLY A 33 9.86 10.42 4.11
CA GLY A 33 11.18 10.52 4.74
C GLY A 33 12.17 11.41 3.96
N ASN A 34 12.23 11.22 2.63
CA ASN A 34 13.28 11.80 1.79
C ASN A 34 12.77 12.76 0.70
N ASP A 35 11.45 13.00 0.62
CA ASP A 35 10.86 13.83 -0.42
C ASP A 35 10.43 15.20 0.12
N LYS A 36 11.27 16.22 -0.10
CA LYS A 36 11.01 17.61 0.33
C LYS A 36 9.91 18.30 -0.50
N THR A 37 9.42 17.66 -1.56
CA THR A 37 8.35 18.21 -2.42
C THR A 37 6.96 17.79 -1.96
N LEU A 38 6.85 16.82 -1.05
CA LEU A 38 5.59 16.30 -0.53
C LEU A 38 5.45 16.59 0.96
N LEU A 39 4.27 17.06 1.37
CA LEU A 39 3.93 17.23 2.78
C LEU A 39 3.50 15.91 3.43
N PHE A 40 2.75 15.08 2.69
CA PHE A 40 2.24 13.78 3.15
C PHE A 40 2.26 12.75 2.01
N THR A 41 2.39 11.47 2.35
CA THR A 41 2.20 10.36 1.41
C THR A 41 0.75 10.34 0.92
N ASN A 42 0.53 10.80 -0.31
CA ASN A 42 -0.80 10.91 -0.91
C ASN A 42 -1.22 9.65 -1.70
N ALA A 43 -0.26 8.78 -2.04
CA ALA A 43 -0.47 7.66 -2.92
C ALA A 43 0.54 6.53 -2.67
N GLY A 44 0.12 5.27 -2.84
CA GLY A 44 0.97 4.09 -2.66
C GLY A 44 2.20 3.96 -3.57
N MET A 45 2.33 4.77 -4.63
CA MET A 45 3.48 4.78 -5.55
C MET A 45 4.61 5.67 -5.05
N VAL A 46 4.33 6.60 -4.12
CA VAL A 46 5.33 7.55 -3.60
C VAL A 46 6.48 6.80 -2.93
N GLN A 47 6.21 5.68 -2.26
CA GLN A 47 7.24 4.83 -1.64
C GLN A 47 8.24 4.22 -2.64
N PHE A 48 7.92 4.25 -3.95
CA PHE A 48 8.72 3.70 -5.03
C PHE A 48 9.21 4.78 -6.00
N LYS A 49 9.13 6.06 -5.62
CA LYS A 49 9.46 7.18 -6.51
C LYS A 49 10.88 7.09 -7.09
N ASP A 50 11.84 6.58 -6.33
CA ASP A 50 13.25 6.46 -6.77
C ASP A 50 13.52 5.21 -7.64
N VAL A 51 12.54 4.33 -7.83
CA VAL A 51 12.64 3.13 -8.67
C VAL A 51 12.22 3.42 -10.12
N PHE A 52 11.47 4.49 -10.34
CA PHE A 52 10.91 4.91 -11.64
C PHE A 52 11.53 6.24 -12.09
#